data_AF-A0A0J1BL14-F1
#
_entry.id   AF-A0A0J1BL14-F1
#
_cell.length_a   1.000
_cell.length_b   1.000
_cell.length_c   1.000
_cell.angle_alpha   90.00
_cell.angle_beta   90.00
_cell.angle_gamma   90.00
#
_symmetry.space_group_name_H-M   'P 1'
#
loop_
_entity.id
_entity.type
_entity.pdbx_description
1 polymer ?
#
loop_
_entity_poly.entity_id
_entity_poly.type
_entity_poly.pdbx_seq_one_letter_code
_entity_poly.pdbx_strand_id
1 'polypeptide(L)' 'MALEKKTSPVAKDVKSELVFTRKNYQLLLISIAIVAVGFILMMGTTGDIYDFRRTLLAPLVVLSGFAFGVYAILKK' A
#
# COMPACT_ATOMS: atom_id res chain seq x y z
N MET A 1 46.13 3.82 -38.77
CA MET A 1 44.74 3.35 -38.68
C MET A 1 44.46 2.94 -37.24
N ALA A 2 43.96 3.87 -36.42
CA ALA A 2 43.50 3.56 -35.07
C ALA A 2 41.97 3.50 -35.12
N LEU A 3 41.40 2.32 -34.91
CA LEU A 3 39.97 2.12 -34.81
C LEU A 3 39.53 2.57 -33.40
N GLU A 4 38.87 3.73 -33.33
CA GLU A 4 38.12 4.13 -32.14
C GLU A 4 37.01 3.10 -31.86
N LYS A 5 37.19 2.32 -30.80
CA LYS A 5 36.15 1.47 -30.23
C LYS A 5 35.10 2.38 -29.60
N LYS A 6 34.04 2.70 -30.35
CA LYS A 6 32.86 3.39 -29.81
C LYS A 6 32.28 2.58 -28.66
N THR A 7 32.54 3.02 -27.44
CA THR A 7 31.82 2.58 -26.25
C THR A 7 30.41 3.15 -26.35
N SER A 8 29.49 2.37 -26.92
CA SER A 8 28.07 2.63 -26.80
C SER A 8 27.74 2.73 -25.31
N PRO A 9 27.09 3.81 -24.83
CA PRO A 9 26.56 3.80 -23.49
C PRO A 9 25.48 2.73 -23.52
N VAL A 10 25.70 1.61 -22.83
CA VAL A 10 24.64 0.68 -22.52
C VAL A 10 23.71 1.47 -21.60
N ALA A 11 22.76 2.18 -22.22
CA ALA A 11 21.55 2.62 -21.56
C ALA A 11 20.90 1.32 -21.09
N LYS A 12 21.29 0.90 -19.88
CA LYS A 12 20.56 -0.09 -19.12
C LYS A 12 19.18 0.54 -19.02
N ASP A 13 18.27 0.04 -19.85
CA ASP A 13 16.85 0.21 -19.68
C ASP A 13 16.62 -0.24 -18.24
N VAL A 14 16.60 0.71 -17.31
CA VAL A 14 16.15 0.48 -15.95
C VAL A 14 14.65 0.31 -16.13
N LYS A 15 14.27 -0.85 -16.69
CA LYS A 15 12.99 -1.46 -16.46
C LYS A 15 12.97 -1.61 -14.98
N SER A 16 12.47 -0.56 -14.35
CA SER A 16 12.01 -0.57 -12.98
C SER A 16 10.94 -1.63 -13.07
N GLU A 17 11.34 -2.87 -12.84
CA GLU A 17 10.45 -4.01 -12.74
C GLU A 17 9.72 -3.70 -11.45
N LEU A 18 8.71 -2.84 -11.59
CA LEU A 18 7.88 -2.39 -10.51
C LEU A 18 7.38 -3.69 -9.90
N VAL A 19 7.83 -3.98 -8.68
CA VAL A 19 7.50 -5.19 -7.94
C VAL A 19 5.96 -5.36 -7.87
N PHE A 20 5.26 -4.24 -8.04
CA PHE A 20 3.81 -4.12 -8.10
C PHE A 20 3.31 -3.78 -9.50
N THR A 21 2.38 -4.60 -9.99
CA THR A 21 1.51 -4.26 -11.12
C THR A 21 0.63 -3.05 -10.77
N ARG A 22 0.23 -2.23 -11.76
CA ARG A 22 -0.67 -1.07 -11.54
C ARG A 22 -1.91 -1.40 -10.72
N LYS A 23 -2.48 -2.60 -10.90
CA LYS A 23 -3.64 -3.11 -10.15
C LYS A 23 -3.32 -3.30 -8.66
N ASN A 24 -2.16 -3.85 -8.31
CA ASN A 24 -1.75 -4.00 -6.90
C ASN A 24 -1.52 -2.66 -6.23
N TYR A 25 -0.98 -1.70 -6.97
CA TYR A 25 -0.82 -0.35 -6.46
C TYR A 25 -2.16 0.31 -6.12
N GLN A 26 -3.19 0.09 -6.95
CA GLN A 26 -4.56 0.54 -6.64
C GLN A 26 -5.13 -0.17 -5.40
N LEU A 27 -4.95 -1.49 -5.28
CA LEU A 27 -5.39 -2.25 -4.11
C LEU A 27 -4.68 -1.81 -2.82
N LEU A 28 -3.39 -1.50 -2.90
CA LEU A 28 -2.61 -0.93 -1.80
C LEU A 28 -3.18 0.43 -1.37
N LEU A 29 -3.50 1.31 -2.32
CA LEU A 29 -4.09 2.62 -2.00
C LEU A 29 -5.43 2.48 -1.27
N ILE A 30 -6.26 1.53 -1.71
CA ILE A 30 -7.55 1.21 -1.07
C ILE A 30 -7.32 0.70 0.35
N SER A 31 -6.33 -0.18 0.57
CA SER A 31 -6.00 -0.67 1.91
C SER A 31 -5.64 0.46 2.88
N ILE A 32 -4.87 1.45 2.40
CA ILE A 32 -4.46 2.61 3.19
C ILE A 32 -5.69 3.46 3.55
N ALA A 33 -6.62 3.67 2.61
CA ALA A 33 -7.86 4.38 2.89
C ALA A 33 -8.70 3.67 3.95
N ILE A 34 -8.81 2.34 3.91
CA ILE A 34 -9.54 1.55 4.91
C ILE A 34 -8.90 1.69 6.29
N VAL A 35 -7.57 1.60 6.38
CA VAL A 35 -6.82 1.78 7.63
C VAL A 35 -7.06 3.19 8.19
N ALA A 36 -6.99 4.22 7.34
CA ALA A 36 -7.25 5.60 7.75
C ALA A 36 -8.68 5.77 8.30
N VAL A 37 -9.69 5.19 7.64
CA VAL A 37 -11.07 5.19 8.11
C VAL A 37 -11.18 4.47 9.46
N GLY A 38 -10.52 3.32 9.64
CA GLY A 38 -10.51 2.59 10.91
C GLY A 38 -9.92 3.43 12.06
N PHE A 39 -8.83 4.17 11.81
CA PHE A 39 -8.26 5.10 12.78
C PHE A 39 -9.18 6.29 13.08
N ILE A 40 -9.86 6.85 12.08
CA ILE A 40 -10.86 7.92 12.27
C ILE A 40 -12.01 7.39 13.15
N LEU A 41 -12.47 6.17 12.89
CA LEU A 41 -13.52 5.51 13.68
C LEU A 41 -13.07 5.31 15.14
N MET A 42 -11.80 4.98 15.37
CA MET A 42 -11.20 4.87 16.71
C MET A 42 -11.12 6.23 17.41
N MET A 43 -10.72 7.29 16.67
CA MET A 43 -10.58 8.67 17.16
C MET A 43 -11.89 9.27 17.66
N GLY A 44 -13.02 8.81 17.11
CA GLY A 44 -14.44 9.03 17.44
C GLY A 44 -14.88 10.34 18.11
N THR A 45 -15.97 10.88 17.58
CA THR A 45 -16.33 12.29 17.69
C THR A 45 -17.21 12.64 18.88
N THR A 46 -17.84 11.66 19.53
CA THR A 46 -18.97 11.91 20.43
C THR A 46 -18.94 10.99 21.65
N GLY A 47 -18.67 11.57 22.81
CA GLY A 47 -19.28 11.27 24.11
C GLY A 47 -19.07 9.93 24.81
N ASP A 48 -19.14 8.79 24.12
CA ASP A 48 -19.19 7.47 24.78
C ASP A 48 -17.96 6.61 24.43
N ILE A 49 -17.15 6.34 25.46
CA ILE A 49 -15.88 5.59 25.35
C ILE A 49 -16.14 4.07 25.40
N TYR A 50 -17.30 3.64 25.92
CA TYR A 50 -17.69 2.23 26.07
C TYR A 50 -18.51 1.68 24.89
N ASP A 51 -18.53 2.39 23.77
CA ASP A 51 -19.18 1.91 22.55
C ASP A 51 -18.42 0.71 21.96
N PHE A 52 -19.11 -0.43 21.83
CA PHE A 52 -18.60 -1.65 21.18
C PHE A 52 -17.98 -1.36 19.80
N ARG A 53 -18.48 -0.30 19.13
CA ARG A 53 -17.97 0.20 17.85
C ARG A 53 -16.50 0.64 17.92
N ARG A 54 -16.05 1.26 19.01
CA ARG A 54 -14.66 1.75 19.15
C ARG A 54 -13.74 0.72 19.76
N THR A 55 -14.22 -0.09 20.69
CA THR A 55 -13.39 -1.08 21.39
C THR A 55 -13.11 -2.33 20.54
N LEU A 56 -14.06 -2.75 19.69
CA LEU A 56 -13.92 -3.98 18.89
C LEU A 56 -14.02 -3.73 17.39
N LEU A 57 -15.00 -2.93 16.96
CA LEU A 57 -15.28 -2.76 15.53
C LEU A 57 -14.19 -1.93 14.83
N ALA A 58 -13.73 -0.83 15.44
CA ALA A 58 -12.65 0.00 14.87
C ALA A 58 -11.31 -0.76 14.75
N PRO A 59 -10.79 -1.44 15.79
CA PRO A 59 -9.56 -2.23 15.68
C PRO A 59 -9.68 -3.36 14.65
N LEU A 60 -10.85 -4.00 14.55
CA LEU A 60 -11.09 -5.05 13.56
C LEU A 60 -11.03 -4.50 12.12
N VAL A 61 -11.57 -3.28 11.89
CA VAL A 61 -11.50 -2.61 10.58
C VAL A 61 -10.04 -2.27 10.24
N VAL A 62 -9.26 -1.76 11.19
CA VAL A 62 -7.83 -1.47 11.00
C VAL A 62 -7.07 -2.76 10.66
N LEU A 63 -7.26 -3.84 11.41
CA LEU A 63 -6.66 -5.15 11.15
C LEU A 63 -7.03 -5.69 9.77
N SER A 64 -8.30 -5.56 9.37
CA SER A 64 -8.77 -5.99 8.05
C SER A 64 -8.11 -5.17 6.94
N GLY A 65 -7.95 -3.85 7.14
CA GLY A 65 -7.23 -2.97 6.21
C GLY A 65 -5.76 -3.38 6.04
N PHE A 66 -5.07 -3.71 7.13
CA PHE A 66 -3.70 -4.25 7.08
C PHE A 66 -3.64 -5.60 6.37
N ALA A 67 -4.55 -6.54 6.68
CA ALA A 67 -4.60 -7.84 6.01
C ALA A 67 -4.83 -7.69 4.49
N PHE A 68 -5.72 -6.76 4.09
CA PHE A 68 -5.96 -6.45 2.69
C PHE A 68 -4.72 -5.81 2.02
N GLY A 69 -3.99 -4.94 2.72
CA GLY A 69 -2.74 -4.35 2.23
C GLY A 69 -1.64 -5.40 2.04
N VAL A 70 -1.48 -6.31 2.99
CA VAL A 70 -0.57 -7.46 2.88
C VAL A 70 -0.96 -8.34 1.69
N TYR A 71 -2.24 -8.63 1.51
CA TYR A 71 -2.73 -9.37 0.35
C TYR A 71 -2.45 -8.65 -0.97
N ALA A 72 -2.67 -7.34 -1.04
CA ALA A 72 -2.38 -6.53 -2.23
C ALA A 72 -0.89 -6.52 -2.59
N ILE A 73 -0.01 -6.63 -1.59
CA ILE A 73 1.44 -6.72 -1.78
C ILE A 73 1.86 -8.12 -2.22
N LEU A 74 1.35 -9.16 -1.56
CA LEU A 74 1.74 -10.55 -1.80
C LEU A 74 1.11 -11.15 -3.06
N LYS A 75 -0.08 -10.71 -3.44
CA LYS A 75 -0.78 -11.18 -4.63
C LYS A 75 -0.14 -10.56 -5.88
N LYS A 76 0.98 -11.11 -6.33
CA LYS A 76 1.66 -10.70 -7.57
C LYS A 76 0.75 -10.86 -8.80
#